data_AF-A0AAV1LRJ8-F1
#
_entry.id   AF-A0AAV1LRJ8-F1
#
_cell.length_a   1.000
_cell.length_b   1.000
_cell.length_c   1.000
_cell.angle_alpha   90.00
_cell.angle_beta   90.00
_cell.angle_gamma   90.00
#
_symmetry.space_group_name_H-M   'P 1'
#
loop_
_entity.id
_entity.type
_entity.pdbx_description
1 polymer ?
#
loop_
_entity_poly.entity_id
_entity_poly.type
_entity_poly.pdbx_seq_one_letter_code
_entity_poly.pdbx_strand_id
1 'polypeptide(L)'
;MLLIEVAKEFVAIIDNKKTDGTTVEAKKQAWMALTNKYNALSETGIRTEKQLHALYDNLKKKARKNLSNDKSEMYKTGGGTFCPKTTNHLPSILPNHCLIILTRQHHIIT
;
A
#
# COMPACT_ATOMS: atom_id res chain seq x y z
N MET A 1 10.48 -1.86 -1.61
CA MET A 1 9.95 -3.14 -2.16
C MET A 1 9.55 -2.84 -3.59
N LEU A 2 10.25 -3.43 -4.56
CA LEU A 2 10.14 -3.10 -5.99
C LEU A 2 8.68 -3.05 -6.50
N LEU A 3 7.85 -4.01 -6.09
CA LEU A 3 6.44 -4.04 -6.49
C LEU A 3 5.67 -2.76 -6.09
N ILE A 4 5.92 -2.23 -4.89
CA ILE A 4 5.24 -1.01 -4.42
C ILE A 4 5.69 0.20 -5.24
N GLU A 5 6.97 0.27 -5.58
CA GLU A 5 7.53 1.38 -6.35
C GLU A 5 6.91 1.46 -7.74
N VAL A 6 6.82 0.32 -8.44
CA VAL A 6 6.15 0.23 -9.73
C VAL A 6 4.64 0.46 -9.59
N ALA A 7 4.00 -0.11 -8.56
CA ALA A 7 2.55 0.02 -8.36
C ALA A 7 2.09 1.46 -8.08
N LYS A 8 2.94 2.32 -7.52
CA LYS A 8 2.62 3.74 -7.25
C LYS A 8 2.21 4.51 -8.50
N GLU A 9 2.77 4.17 -9.66
CA GLU A 9 2.45 4.81 -10.94
C GLU A 9 1.07 4.41 -11.46
N PHE A 10 0.59 3.21 -11.12
CA PHE A 10 -0.67 2.64 -11.62
C PHE A 10 -1.80 2.65 -10.59
N VAL A 11 -1.54 3.11 -9.36
CA VAL A 11 -2.46 3.00 -8.23
C VAL A 11 -3.80 3.71 -8.46
N ALA A 12 -3.80 4.84 -9.18
CA ALA A 12 -5.03 5.56 -9.53
C ALA A 12 -5.99 4.72 -10.39
N ILE A 13 -5.46 3.80 -11.20
CA ILE A 13 -6.23 2.91 -12.06
C ILE A 13 -6.56 1.61 -11.31
N ILE A 14 -5.57 1.02 -10.63
CA ILE A 14 -5.69 -0.26 -9.92
C ILE A 14 -6.65 -0.17 -8.73
N ASP A 15 -6.59 0.91 -7.94
CA ASP A 15 -7.44 1.11 -6.76
C ASP A 15 -8.78 1.80 -7.10
N ASN A 16 -8.99 2.14 -8.38
CA ASN A 16 -10.27 2.70 -8.81
C ASN A 16 -11.41 1.73 -8.46
N LYS A 17 -12.44 2.20 -7.75
CA LYS A 17 -13.57 1.36 -7.34
C LYS A 17 -14.63 1.19 -8.43
N LYS A 18 -14.54 1.94 -9.52
CA LYS A 18 -15.47 1.83 -10.66
C LYS A 18 -15.36 0.48 -11.36
N THR A 19 -16.49 0.00 -11.86
CA THR A 19 -16.63 -1.35 -12.48
C THR A 19 -17.19 -1.26 -13.92
N ASP A 20 -17.15 -0.09 -14.54
CA ASP A 20 -17.54 0.07 -15.94
C ASP A 20 -16.61 -0.76 -16.84
N GLY A 21 -17.12 -1.29 -17.97
CA GLY A 21 -16.34 -2.15 -18.87
C GLY A 21 -15.00 -1.52 -19.32
N THR A 22 -15.00 -0.21 -19.60
CA THR A 22 -13.79 0.57 -19.92
C THR A 22 -12.80 0.61 -18.75
N THR A 23 -13.30 0.73 -17.51
CA THR A 23 -12.47 0.74 -16.30
C THR A 23 -11.86 -0.63 -16.04
N VAL A 24 -12.61 -1.70 -16.28
CA VAL A 24 -12.12 -3.09 -16.12
C VAL A 24 -10.98 -3.37 -17.10
N GLU A 25 -11.14 -2.99 -18.37
CA GLU A 25 -10.07 -3.17 -19.35
C GLU A 25 -8.85 -2.30 -19.02
N ALA A 26 -9.07 -1.04 -18.60
CA ALA A 26 -7.96 -0.17 -18.18
C ALA A 26 -7.17 -0.75 -16.99
N LYS A 27 -7.85 -1.36 -16.01
CA LYS A 27 -7.20 -2.06 -14.89
C LYS A 27 -6.36 -3.24 -15.38
N LYS A 28 -6.90 -4.06 -16.28
CA LYS A 28 -6.19 -5.20 -16.87
C LYS A 28 -4.93 -4.72 -17.60
N GLN A 29 -5.03 -3.69 -18.43
CA GLN A 29 -3.88 -3.10 -19.11
C GLN A 29 -2.84 -2.55 -18.11
N ALA A 30 -3.29 -1.88 -17.04
CA ALA A 30 -2.40 -1.40 -15.98
C ALA A 30 -1.65 -2.55 -15.28
N TRP A 31 -2.31 -3.67 -15.03
CA TRP A 31 -1.68 -4.85 -14.43
C TRP A 31 -0.68 -5.53 -15.37
N MET A 32 -0.98 -5.61 -16.66
CA MET A 32 -0.03 -6.09 -17.67
C MET A 32 1.21 -5.19 -17.74
N ALA A 33 1.01 -3.87 -17.80
CA ALA A 33 2.10 -2.90 -17.83
C ALA A 33 2.96 -2.97 -16.56
N LEU A 34 2.34 -3.04 -15.39
CA LEU A 34 3.01 -3.22 -14.10
C LEU A 34 3.80 -4.52 -14.07
N THR A 35 3.25 -5.62 -14.58
CA THR A 35 3.93 -6.93 -14.63
C THR A 35 5.17 -6.87 -15.50
N ASN A 36 5.05 -6.26 -16.69
CA ASN A 36 6.20 -6.08 -17.59
C ASN A 36 7.28 -5.21 -16.96
N LYS A 37 6.89 -4.08 -16.35
CA LYS A 37 7.84 -3.18 -15.67
C LYS A 37 8.50 -3.85 -14.46
N TYR A 38 7.73 -4.60 -13.68
CA TYR A 38 8.28 -5.38 -12.57
C TYR A 38 9.29 -6.41 -13.08
N ASN A 39 8.94 -7.19 -14.11
CA ASN A 39 9.80 -8.23 -14.66
C ASN A 39 11.07 -7.67 -15.32
N ALA A 40 10.98 -6.49 -15.94
CA ALA A 40 12.14 -5.79 -16.51
C ALA A 40 13.12 -5.29 -15.44
N LEU A 41 12.62 -4.94 -14.25
CA LEU A 41 13.43 -4.46 -13.12
C LEU A 41 13.80 -5.58 -12.14
N SER A 42 13.21 -6.76 -12.26
CA SER A 42 13.33 -7.84 -11.28
C SER A 42 14.54 -8.72 -11.59
N GLU A 43 15.56 -8.65 -10.73
CA GLU A 43 16.72 -9.54 -10.77
C GLU A 43 16.40 -10.95 -10.23
N THR A 44 15.27 -11.09 -9.53
CA THR A 44 14.85 -12.36 -8.89
C THR A 44 14.05 -13.27 -9.83
N GLY A 45 13.93 -12.89 -11.11
CA GLY A 45 13.22 -13.66 -12.14
C GLY A 45 11.83 -13.12 -12.48
N ILE A 46 11.20 -13.81 -13.44
CA ILE A 46 9.92 -13.44 -14.05
C ILE A 46 8.75 -13.87 -13.17
N ARG A 47 7.82 -12.96 -12.91
CA ARG A 47 6.56 -13.23 -12.21
C ARG A 47 5.37 -13.04 -13.13
N THR A 48 4.36 -13.87 -12.92
CA THR A 48 3.06 -13.75 -13.59
C THR A 48 2.20 -12.67 -12.93
N GLU A 49 1.29 -12.09 -13.70
CA GLU A 49 0.32 -11.11 -13.23
C GLU A 49 -0.46 -11.61 -12.00
N LYS A 50 -0.88 -12.88 -12.01
CA LYS A 50 -1.59 -13.52 -10.88
C LYS A 50 -0.77 -13.52 -9.59
N GLN A 51 0.53 -13.80 -9.68
CA GLN A 51 1.44 -13.78 -8.52
C GLN A 51 1.62 -12.35 -7.98
N LEU A 52 1.73 -11.36 -8.88
CA LEU A 52 1.85 -9.96 -8.48
C LEU A 52 0.56 -9.42 -7.86
N HIS A 53 -0.61 -9.84 -8.37
CA HIS A 53 -1.90 -9.58 -7.74
C HIS A 53 -1.97 -10.11 -6.30
N ALA A 54 -1.63 -11.39 -6.11
CA ALA A 54 -1.64 -12.01 -4.79
C ALA A 54 -0.65 -11.34 -3.84
N LEU A 55 0.56 -11.02 -4.33
CA LEU A 55 1.56 -10.31 -3.55
C LEU A 55 1.07 -8.91 -3.16
N TYR A 56 0.51 -8.15 -4.09
CA TYR A 56 -0.03 -6.82 -3.82
C TYR A 56 -1.15 -6.88 -2.78
N ASP A 57 -2.07 -7.83 -2.87
CA ASP A 57 -3.13 -8.00 -1.88
C ASP A 57 -2.59 -8.39 -0.49
N ASN A 58 -1.61 -9.28 -0.44
CA ASN A 58 -0.91 -9.64 0.79
C ASN A 58 -0.19 -8.43 1.40
N LEU A 59 0.41 -7.56 0.59
CA LEU A 59 1.04 -6.33 1.05
C LEU A 59 0.01 -5.36 1.65
N LYS A 60 -1.16 -5.20 1.00
CA LYS A 60 -2.26 -4.40 1.55
C LYS A 60 -2.77 -4.99 2.88
N LYS A 61 -2.94 -6.31 2.96
CA LYS A 61 -3.34 -7.01 4.19
C LYS A 61 -2.31 -6.79 5.31
N LYS A 62 -1.02 -6.96 5.01
CA LYS A 62 0.07 -6.76 5.96
C LYS A 62 0.12 -5.32 6.47
N ALA A 63 -0.05 -4.34 5.58
CA ALA A 63 -0.11 -2.93 5.96
C ALA A 63 -1.28 -2.63 6.92
N ARG A 64 -2.47 -3.17 6.65
CA ARG A 64 -3.64 -3.03 7.55
C ARG A 64 -3.41 -3.70 8.91
N LYS A 65 -2.82 -4.90 8.91
CA LYS A 65 -2.52 -5.63 10.15
C LYS A 65 -1.51 -4.87 11.01
N ASN A 66 -0.45 -4.35 10.41
CA ASN A 66 0.55 -3.55 11.12
C ASN A 66 -0.09 -2.30 11.74
N LEU A 67 -0.94 -1.57 11.00
CA LEU A 67 -1.66 -0.41 11.55
C LEU A 67 -2.58 -0.80 12.73
N SER A 68 -3.28 -1.93 12.63
CA SER A 68 -4.14 -2.43 13.72
C SER A 68 -3.32 -2.83 14.94
N ASN A 69 -2.13 -3.41 14.73
CA ASN A 69 -1.22 -3.79 15.79
C ASN A 69 -0.66 -2.55 16.49
N ASP A 70 -0.17 -1.56 15.74
CA ASP A 70 0.28 -0.27 16.31
C ASP A 70 -0.80 0.41 17.16
N LYS A 71 -2.06 0.42 16.68
CA LYS A 71 -3.19 0.92 17.48
C LYS A 71 -3.40 0.09 18.74
N SER A 72 -3.41 -1.24 18.64
CA SER A 72 -3.57 -2.14 19.79
C SER A 72 -2.45 -1.95 20.82
N GLU A 73 -1.20 -1.83 20.39
CA GLU A 73 -0.07 -1.62 21.29
C GLU A 73 -0.13 -0.24 21.95
N MET A 74 -0.62 0.80 21.25
CA MET A 74 -0.89 2.12 21.84
C MET A 74 -1.94 2.07 22.96
N TYR A 75 -2.91 1.14 22.90
CA TYR A 75 -3.96 0.98 23.91
C TYR A 75 -3.65 -0.07 24.99
N LYS A 76 -2.51 -0.75 24.93
CA LYS A 76 -2.11 -1.79 25.91
C LYS A 76 -1.32 -1.27 27.11
N THR A 77 -1.15 0.04 27.28
CA THR A 77 -0.66 0.57 28.55
C THR A 77 -1.81 0.60 29.55
N GLY A 78 -1.82 -0.36 30.47
CA GLY A 78 -2.75 -0.39 31.59
C GLY A 78 -2.67 0.90 32.42
N GLY A 79 -3.74 1.68 32.40
CA GLY A 79 -4.17 2.57 33.48
C GLY A 79 -3.14 3.55 34.08
N GLY A 80 -2.29 4.18 33.28
CA GLY A 80 -1.37 5.23 33.75
C GLY A 80 -1.49 6.51 32.93
N THR A 81 -1.76 7.64 33.59
CA THR A 81 -1.83 8.99 33.01
C THR A 81 -0.62 9.29 32.12
N PHE A 82 -0.89 9.69 30.87
CA PHE A 82 0.11 10.07 29.89
C PHE A 82 0.85 11.36 30.31
N CYS A 83 2.16 11.26 30.51
CA CYS A 83 3.05 12.43 30.54
C CYS A 83 3.73 12.56 29.17
N PRO A 84 3.52 13.66 28.41
CA PRO A 84 4.23 13.87 27.15
C PRO A 84 5.70 14.17 27.45
N LYS A 85 6.59 13.23 27.16
CA LYS A 85 8.02 13.55 27.01
C LYS A 85 8.29 13.83 25.54
N THR A 86 8.37 15.12 25.23
CA THR A 86 9.06 15.66 24.06
C THR A 86 10.48 15.09 24.03
N THR A 87 10.81 14.29 23.01
CA THR A 87 12.22 14.11 22.65
C THR A 87 12.35 13.88 21.14
N ASN A 88 13.21 14.70 20.55
CA ASN A 88 13.61 14.64 19.16
C ASN A 88 14.32 13.31 18.90
N HIS A 89 13.69 12.42 18.14
CA HIS A 89 14.37 11.38 17.38
C HIS A 89 13.50 10.98 16.19
N LEU A 90 13.66 11.68 15.07
CA LEU A 90 13.45 11.03 13.77
C LEU A 90 14.67 10.14 13.52
N PRO A 91 14.45 8.84 13.34
CA PRO A 91 15.02 8.22 12.17
C PRO A 91 14.02 7.27 11.49
N SER A 92 13.80 7.51 10.19
CA SER A 92 13.60 6.45 9.19
C SER A 92 12.48 5.40 9.44
N ILE A 93 11.21 5.82 9.43
CA ILE A 93 10.08 4.89 9.19
C ILE A 93 9.14 5.45 8.11
N LEU A 94 9.63 5.49 6.87
CA LEU A 94 8.76 5.52 5.70
C LEU A 94 9.26 4.42 4.74
N PRO A 95 8.52 3.29 4.69
CA PRO A 95 7.81 3.03 3.45
C PRO A 95 6.37 2.49 3.64
N ASN A 96 5.87 2.42 4.87
CA ASN A 96 4.58 1.77 5.15
C ASN A 96 3.38 2.74 5.20
N HIS A 97 3.64 4.05 5.37
CA HIS A 97 2.59 5.08 5.34
C HIS A 97 2.08 5.37 3.92
N CYS A 98 2.86 5.06 2.89
CA CYS A 98 2.52 5.39 1.50
C CYS A 98 1.36 4.53 0.95
N LEU A 99 1.22 3.27 1.38
CA LEU A 99 0.13 2.39 0.92
C LEU A 99 -1.24 2.76 1.48
N ILE A 100 -1.30 3.44 2.64
CA ILE A 100 -2.56 3.86 3.25
C ILE A 100 -2.99 5.25 2.77
N ILE A 101 -2.06 6.15 2.45
CA ILE A 101 -2.41 7.43 1.80
C ILE A 101 -2.94 7.18 0.37
N LEU A 102 -2.39 6.22 -0.36
CA LEU A 102 -2.86 5.87 -1.70
C LEU A 102 -4.25 5.20 -1.75
N THR A 103 -4.80 4.79 -0.60
CA THR A 103 -6.16 4.23 -0.48
C THR A 103 -7.14 5.20 0.22
N ARG A 104 -6.72 6.44 0.54
CA ARG A 104 -7.55 7.47 1.20
C ARG A 104 -7.42 8.88 0.60
N GLN A 105 -7.59 9.00 -0.72
CA GLN A 105 -8.14 10.21 -1.34
C GLN A 105 -9.50 9.80 -1.93
N HIS A 106 -10.58 9.85 -1.16
CA HIS A 106 -11.37 11.06 -0.99
C HIS A 106 -12.01 11.07 0.40
N HIS A 107 -11.62 12.02 1.22
CA HIS A 107 -12.57 12.68 2.09
C HIS A 107 -12.28 14.18 2.04
N ILE A 108 -13.36 14.95 1.86
CA ILE A 108 -13.45 16.43 1.80
C ILE A 108 -13.07 16.95 0.40
N ILE A 109 -13.94 17.57 -0.40
CA ILE A 109 -14.81 18.77 -0.25
C ILE A 109 -15.84 18.65 -1.42
N THR A 110 -17.15 18.93 -1.38
CA THR A 110 -18.06 19.83 -0.66
C THR A 110 -19.44 19.16 -0.60
#